data_AF-A0A535PGV0-F1
#
_entry.id   AF-A0A535PGV0-F1
#
_cell.length_a   1.000
_cell.length_b   1.000
_cell.length_c   1.000
_cell.angle_alpha   90.00
_cell.angle_beta   90.00
_cell.angle_gamma   90.00
#
_symmetry.space_group_name_H-M   'P 1'
#
loop_
_entity.id
_entity.type
_entity.pdbx_description
1 polymer ?
#
loop_
_entity_poly.entity_id
_entity_poly.type
_entity_poly.pdbx_seq_one_letter_code
_entity_poly.pdbx_strand_id
1 'polypeptide(L)'
;EGQADTVDRKVGIAARAYRLLVEKGGFAPEDVVLDPNIFAIATGIEAHAEYAISYIEATRRIKAELPGALVSGGVSNVSFAFRGNDRVREAI
;
A
#
# COMPACT_ATOMS: atom_id res chain seq x y z
N GLU A 1 -17.00 4.08 4.84
CA GLU A 1 -16.09 3.38 5.77
C GLU A 1 -14.67 3.51 5.24
N GLY A 2 -13.78 4.11 6.03
CA GLY A 2 -12.64 4.91 5.60
C GLY A 2 -11.40 4.20 5.04
N GLN A 3 -10.29 4.94 5.09
CA GLN A 3 -8.95 4.59 4.62
C GLN A 3 -8.49 3.23 5.18
N ALA A 4 -7.80 2.42 4.38
CA ALA A 4 -7.21 1.16 4.84
C ALA A 4 -5.92 1.46 5.62
N ASP A 5 -6.06 1.75 6.91
CA ASP A 5 -4.99 2.11 7.84
C ASP A 5 -4.28 0.88 8.42
N THR A 6 -5.01 -0.21 8.70
CA THR A 6 -4.41 -1.47 9.17
C THR A 6 -3.95 -2.39 8.03
N VAL A 7 -2.94 -3.23 8.32
CA VAL A 7 -2.47 -4.28 7.42
C VAL A 7 -3.62 -5.18 6.94
N ASP A 8 -4.43 -5.68 7.87
CA ASP A 8 -5.54 -6.60 7.56
C ASP A 8 -6.56 -5.97 6.61
N ARG A 9 -6.87 -4.69 6.81
CA ARG A 9 -7.80 -3.96 5.95
C ARG A 9 -7.21 -3.75 4.55
N LYS A 10 -5.92 -3.40 4.45
CA LYS A 10 -5.20 -3.27 3.16
C LYS A 10 -5.22 -4.59 2.39
N VAL A 11 -4.83 -5.69 3.04
CA VAL A 11 -4.78 -7.02 2.42
C VAL A 11 -6.18 -7.52 2.06
N GLY A 12 -7.17 -7.34 2.93
CA GLY A 12 -8.55 -7.76 2.69
C GLY A 12 -9.19 -7.07 1.47
N ILE A 13 -8.96 -5.77 1.30
CA ILE A 13 -9.42 -5.02 0.12
C ILE A 13 -8.68 -5.49 -1.13
N ALA A 14 -7.36 -5.64 -1.07
CA ALA A 14 -6.54 -6.13 -2.18
C ALA A 14 -6.95 -7.54 -2.63
N ALA A 15 -7.18 -8.46 -1.69
CA ALA A 15 -7.63 -9.83 -1.97
C ALA A 15 -9.04 -9.86 -2.57
N ARG A 16 -9.95 -8.97 -2.13
CA ARG A 16 -11.27 -8.84 -2.74
C ARG A 16 -11.17 -8.34 -4.18
N ALA A 17 -10.35 -7.32 -4.44
CA ALA A 17 -10.15 -6.78 -5.78
C ALA A 17 -9.52 -7.81 -6.71
N TYR A 18 -8.48 -8.50 -6.25
CA TYR A 18 -7.81 -9.58 -6.98
C TYR A 18 -8.78 -10.67 -7.43
N ARG A 19 -9.63 -11.18 -6.53
CA ARG A 19 -10.63 -12.21 -6.88
C ARG A 19 -11.65 -11.70 -7.90
N LEU A 20 -12.09 -10.44 -7.80
CA LEU A 20 -13.00 -9.87 -8.79
C LEU A 20 -12.35 -9.78 -10.17
N LEU A 21 -11.10 -9.36 -10.26
CA LEU A 21 -10.38 -9.20 -11.52
C LEU A 21 -9.99 -10.55 -12.14
N VAL A 22 -9.40 -11.44 -11.36
CA VAL A 22 -8.88 -12.72 -11.84
C VAL A 22 -10.00 -13.75 -12.00
N GLU A 23 -10.75 -14.05 -10.94
CA GLU A 23 -11.73 -15.14 -10.96
C GLU A 23 -13.00 -14.79 -11.76
N LYS A 24 -13.43 -13.53 -11.72
CA LYS A 24 -14.65 -13.08 -12.43
C LYS A 24 -14.37 -12.31 -13.71
N GLY A 25 -13.29 -11.54 -13.74
CA GLY A 25 -12.91 -10.73 -14.89
C GLY A 25 -12.01 -11.45 -15.90
N GLY A 26 -11.45 -12.62 -15.55
CA GLY A 26 -10.56 -13.38 -16.42
C GLY A 26 -9.21 -12.72 -16.70
N PHE A 27 -8.79 -11.76 -15.87
CA PHE A 27 -7.47 -11.14 -15.97
C PHE A 27 -6.39 -12.15 -15.58
N ALA A 28 -5.25 -12.12 -16.28
CA ALA A 28 -4.07 -12.83 -15.85
C ALA A 28 -3.56 -12.19 -14.53
N PRO A 29 -3.18 -12.98 -13.50
CA PRO A 29 -2.69 -12.44 -12.24
C PRO A 29 -1.53 -11.44 -12.37
N GLU A 30 -0.62 -11.70 -13.30
CA GLU A 30 0.54 -10.87 -13.63
C GLU A 30 0.19 -9.47 -14.18
N ASP A 31 -1.03 -9.29 -14.70
CA ASP A 31 -1.53 -7.98 -15.15
C ASP A 31 -2.14 -7.15 -14.01
N VAL A 32 -2.30 -7.75 -12.82
CA VAL A 32 -2.93 -7.08 -11.67
C VAL A 32 -1.87 -6.40 -10.81
N VAL A 33 -1.86 -5.06 -10.82
CA VAL A 33 -1.04 -4.23 -9.93
C VAL A 33 -1.90 -3.69 -8.78
N LEU A 34 -1.57 -4.09 -7.55
CA LEU A 34 -2.28 -3.67 -6.34
C LEU A 34 -1.50 -2.56 -5.62
N ASP A 35 -2.18 -1.49 -5.25
CA ASP A 35 -1.62 -0.41 -4.43
C ASP A 35 -2.28 -0.43 -3.04
N PRO A 36 -1.59 -0.92 -1.98
CA PRO A 36 -2.12 -0.91 -0.62
C PRO A 36 -2.08 0.48 0.03
N ASN A 37 -1.68 1.52 -0.70
CA ASN A 37 -1.56 2.94 -0.37
C ASN A 37 -0.39 3.26 0.58
N ILE A 38 0.52 4.09 0.07
CA ILE A 38 1.55 4.80 0.85
C ILE A 38 0.96 6.11 1.37
N PHE A 39 0.96 6.29 2.70
CA PHE A 39 0.52 7.50 3.37
C PHE A 39 1.68 8.24 4.03
N ALA A 40 1.48 9.53 4.28
CA ALA A 40 2.46 10.38 4.93
C ALA A 40 2.70 9.94 6.39
N ILE A 41 3.97 9.90 6.79
CA ILE A 41 4.39 9.73 8.18
C ILE A 41 4.88 11.06 8.75
N ALA A 42 5.22 11.09 10.04
CA ALA A 42 5.74 12.27 10.74
C ALA A 42 4.81 13.50 10.66
N THR A 43 3.49 13.28 10.60
CA THR A 43 2.50 14.36 10.47
C THR A 43 2.15 15.04 11.81
N GLY A 44 2.78 14.62 12.92
CA GLY A 44 2.41 15.03 14.28
C GLY A 44 1.19 14.28 14.86
N ILE A 45 0.65 13.28 14.16
CA ILE A 45 -0.44 12.43 14.63
C ILE A 45 0.14 11.04 14.91
N GLU A 46 0.05 10.57 16.16
CA GLU A 46 0.66 9.31 16.60
C GLU A 46 0.15 8.10 15.80
N ALA A 47 -1.13 8.07 15.47
CA ALA A 47 -1.74 7.01 14.66
C ALA A 47 -1.13 6.86 13.25
N HIS A 48 -0.41 7.87 12.74
CA HIS A 48 0.23 7.82 11.42
C HIS A 48 1.65 7.24 11.44
N ALA A 49 2.22 7.00 12.64
CA ALA A 49 3.61 6.53 12.77
C ALA A 49 3.84 5.17 12.11
N GLU A 50 2.82 4.31 12.10
CA GLU A 50 2.93 2.94 11.60
C GLU A 50 2.58 2.79 10.11
N TYR A 51 2.18 3.86 9.40
CA TYR A 51 1.69 3.75 8.04
C TYR A 51 2.69 3.16 7.04
N ALA A 52 3.97 3.52 7.16
CA ALA A 52 5.03 2.96 6.30
C ALA A 52 5.23 1.46 6.58
N ILE A 53 5.24 1.07 7.86
CA ILE A 53 5.36 -0.33 8.29
C ILE A 53 4.16 -1.13 7.77
N SER A 54 2.95 -0.60 7.93
CA SER A 54 1.72 -1.21 7.45
C SER A 54 1.71 -1.42 5.94
N TYR A 55 2.29 -0.51 5.15
CA TYR A 55 2.45 -0.70 3.70
C TYR A 55 3.41 -1.85 3.37
N ILE A 56 4.58 -1.91 4.03
CA ILE A 56 5.59 -2.96 3.82
C ILE A 56 5.01 -4.34 4.18
N GLU A 57 4.35 -4.44 5.33
CA GLU A 57 3.76 -5.69 5.79
C GLU A 57 2.56 -6.12 4.93
N ALA A 58 1.70 -5.17 4.50
CA ALA A 58 0.65 -5.47 3.54
C ALA A 58 1.22 -5.94 2.19
N THR A 59 2.31 -5.34 1.72
CA THR A 59 3.02 -5.76 0.50
C THR A 59 3.51 -7.20 0.63
N ARG A 60 4.16 -7.54 1.74
CA ARG A 60 4.64 -8.91 2.02
C ARG A 60 3.50 -9.92 1.98
N ARG A 61 2.38 -9.60 2.64
CA ARG A 61 1.20 -10.47 2.67
C ARG A 61 0.51 -10.60 1.32
N ILE A 62 0.33 -9.50 0.58
CA ILE A 62 -0.22 -9.55 -0.78
C ILE A 62 0.63 -10.47 -1.67
N LYS A 63 1.95 -10.34 -1.62
CA LYS A 63 2.84 -11.19 -2.42
C LYS A 63 2.79 -12.67 -2.03
N ALA A 64 2.50 -12.99 -0.76
CA ALA A 64 2.37 -14.36 -0.27
C ALA A 64 0.99 -14.96 -0.53
N GLU A 65 -0.07 -14.17 -0.36
CA GLU A 65 -1.47 -14.61 -0.40
C GLU A 65 -2.08 -14.56 -1.80
N LEU A 66 -1.58 -13.67 -2.68
CA LEU A 66 -2.13 -13.42 -4.02
C LEU A 66 -1.05 -13.67 -5.09
N PRO A 67 -0.84 -14.94 -5.51
CA PRO A 67 0.20 -15.31 -6.47
C PRO A 67 0.05 -14.58 -7.80
N GLY A 68 1.18 -14.18 -8.39
CA GLY A 68 1.21 -13.46 -9.67
C GLY A 68 0.92 -11.95 -9.58
N ALA A 69 0.11 -11.51 -8.59
CA ALA A 69 -0.17 -10.09 -8.41
C ALA A 69 1.10 -9.27 -8.14
N LEU A 70 1.17 -8.09 -8.75
CA LEU A 70 2.22 -7.09 -8.54
C LEU A 70 1.78 -6.08 -7.48
N VAL A 71 2.75 -5.40 -6.87
CA VAL A 71 2.48 -4.34 -5.88
C VAL A 71 3.18 -3.06 -6.31
N SER A 72 2.47 -1.93 -6.19
CA SER A 72 2.98 -0.59 -6.46
C SER A 72 2.56 0.37 -5.35
N GLY A 73 3.15 1.56 -5.34
CA GLY A 73 2.80 2.62 -4.41
C GLY A 73 3.46 3.95 -4.77
N GLY A 74 2.76 5.05 -4.51
CA GLY A 74 3.28 6.41 -4.68
C GLY A 74 4.31 6.78 -3.61
N VAL A 75 5.58 6.42 -3.82
CA VAL A 75 6.67 6.59 -2.82
C VAL A 75 6.73 8.01 -2.26
N SER A 76 6.61 9.04 -3.10
CA SER A 76 6.69 10.46 -2.69
C SER A 76 5.66 10.89 -1.64
N ASN A 77 4.61 10.10 -1.40
CA ASN A 77 3.59 10.37 -0.38
C ASN A 77 4.14 10.16 1.04
N VAL A 78 5.08 9.23 1.24
CA VAL A 78 5.62 8.92 2.57
C VAL A 78 6.27 10.14 3.22
N SER A 79 6.92 10.98 2.41
CA SER A 79 7.72 12.13 2.83
C SER A 79 6.99 13.46 2.73
N PHE A 80 5.66 13.46 2.61
CA PHE A 80 4.85 14.67 2.42
C PHE A 80 5.00 15.69 3.57
N ALA A 81 5.19 15.22 4.81
CA ALA A 81 5.37 16.09 5.98
C ALA A 81 6.66 16.94 5.92
N PHE A 82 7.60 16.59 5.02
CA PHE A 82 8.90 17.26 4.87
C PHE A 82 8.99 18.13 3.61
N ARG A 83 7.85 18.59 3.08
CA ARG A 83 7.83 19.52 1.94
C ARG A 83 8.72 20.74 2.19
N GLY A 84 9.55 21.07 1.20
CA GLY A 84 10.57 22.12 1.30
C GLY A 84 11.95 21.62 1.78
N ASN A 85 12.09 20.34 2.12
CA ASN A 85 13.36 19.71 2.47
C ASN A 85 13.61 18.46 1.61
N ASP A 86 13.98 18.68 0.35
CA ASP A 86 14.13 17.58 -0.63
C ASP A 86 15.18 16.55 -0.21
N ARG A 87 16.24 16.98 0.48
CA ARG A 87 17.26 16.06 1.03
C ARG A 87 16.68 15.04 1.99
N VAL A 88 15.75 15.44 2.86
CA VAL A 88 15.07 14.50 3.77
C VAL A 88 14.08 13.65 2.98
N ARG A 89 13.38 14.22 2.01
CA ARG A 89 12.36 13.51 1.24
C ARG A 89 12.89 12.39 0.37
N GLU A 90 14.10 12.55 -0.17
CA GLU A 90 14.78 11.54 -1.01
C GLU A 90 15.51 10.46 -0.18
N ALA A 91 15.81 10.74 1.08
CA ALA A 91 16.55 9.83 1.96
C ALA A 91 15.66 8.84 2.74
N ILE A 92 14.34 9.05 2.74
CA ILE A 92 13.33 8.17 3.35
C ILE A 92 13.02 7.01 2.39
#